data_AF-A0A1M7PZ50-F1
#
_entry.id   AF-A0A1M7PZ50-F1
#
_cell.length_a   1.000
_cell.length_b   1.000
_cell.length_c   1.000
_cell.angle_alpha   90.00
_cell.angle_beta   90.00
_cell.angle_gamma   90.00
#
_symmetry.space_group_name_H-M   'P 1'
#
loop_
_entity.id
_entity.type
_entity.pdbx_description
1 polymer ?
#
loop_
_entity_poly.entity_id
_entity_poly.type
_entity_poly.pdbx_seq_one_letter_code
_entity_poly.pdbx_strand_id
1 'polypeptide(L)' 'MDRSALDFERDKDIIIPRALFATTPETFDTDIAILENLYTRKQILKHLKTTKERISNEVCRLVANRYDVDIFFRFKQ' A
#
# COMPACT_ATOMS: atom_id res chain seq x y z
N MET A 1 -1.70 30.49 2.63
CA MET A 1 -0.81 29.32 2.46
C MET A 1 -1.45 28.20 3.25
N ASP A 2 -2.41 27.50 2.63
CA ASP A 2 -3.15 26.44 3.32
C ASP A 2 -2.37 25.15 3.18
N ARG A 3 -1.76 24.71 4.29
CA ARG A 3 -1.24 23.35 4.39
C ARG A 3 -2.46 22.46 4.43
N SER A 4 -2.90 21.98 3.26
CA SER A 4 -3.87 20.91 3.15
C SER A 4 -3.41 19.79 4.07
N ALA A 5 -4.01 19.73 5.26
CA ALA A 5 -3.83 18.63 6.18
C ALA A 5 -4.24 17.40 5.38
N LEU A 6 -3.27 16.50 5.15
CA LEU A 6 -3.48 15.27 4.42
C LEU A 6 -4.74 14.62 4.98
N ASP A 7 -5.81 14.60 4.20
CA ASP A 7 -7.07 14.06 4.66
C ASP A 7 -6.96 12.56 4.45
N PHE A 8 -6.74 11.82 5.54
CA PHE A 8 -6.43 10.39 5.49
C PHE A 8 -7.49 9.61 4.70
N GLU A 9 -8.74 10.08 4.67
CA GLU A 9 -9.81 9.44 3.89
C GLU A 9 -9.79 9.80 2.41
N ARG A 10 -9.52 11.07 2.05
CA ARG A 10 -9.44 11.51 0.64
C ARG A 10 -8.15 11.09 -0.05
N ASP A 11 -7.03 11.12 0.66
CA ASP A 11 -5.69 10.90 0.09
C ASP A 11 -5.21 9.44 0.21
N LYS A 12 -6.12 8.50 0.54
CA LYS A 12 -5.80 7.06 0.63
C LYS A 12 -5.14 6.46 -0.61
N ASP A 13 -5.42 7.01 -1.80
CA ASP A 13 -4.79 6.58 -3.07
C ASP A 13 -3.28 6.92 -3.13
N ILE A 14 -2.82 7.86 -2.29
CA ILE A 14 -1.42 8.27 -2.15
C ILE A 14 -0.82 7.71 -0.85
N ILE A 15 -1.57 7.72 0.26
CA ILE A 15 -1.07 7.29 1.58
C ILE A 15 -0.74 5.80 1.60
N ILE A 16 -1.64 4.95 1.12
CA ILE A 16 -1.46 3.49 1.09
C ILE A 16 -0.19 3.10 0.32
N PRO A 17 -0.01 3.54 -0.94
CA PRO A 17 1.19 3.19 -1.70
C PRO A 17 2.45 3.85 -1.15
N ARG A 18 2.40 5.08 -0.59
CA ARG A 18 3.58 5.68 0.06
C ARG A 18 4.02 4.93 1.31
N ALA A 19 3.07 4.51 2.13
CA ALA A 19 3.36 3.69 3.30
C ALA A 19 4.10 2.43 2.84
N LEU A 20 3.50 1.67 1.91
CA LEU A 20 4.05 0.43 1.35
C LEU A 20 5.36 0.62 0.59
N PHE A 21 5.56 1.76 -0.06
CA PHE A 21 6.83 2.12 -0.70
C PHE A 21 7.95 2.34 0.32
N ALA A 22 7.64 2.94 1.48
CA ALA A 22 8.60 3.15 2.56
C ALA A 22 8.84 1.88 3.41
N THR A 23 7.96 0.88 3.32
CA THR A 23 8.14 -0.39 4.06
C THR A 23 9.28 -1.22 3.52
N THR A 24 9.91 -1.97 4.42
CA THR A 24 10.87 -3.03 4.10
C THR A 24 10.25 -4.39 4.44
N PRO A 25 10.75 -5.52 3.90
CA PRO A 25 10.28 -6.85 4.30
C PRO A 25 10.30 -7.10 5.81
N GLU A 26 11.21 -6.44 6.53
CA GLU A 26 11.36 -6.55 7.98
C GLU A 26 10.27 -5.78 8.75
N THR A 27 9.86 -4.61 8.25
CA THR A 27 8.82 -3.77 8.91
C THR A 27 7.42 -4.00 8.35
N PHE A 28 7.31 -4.70 7.21
CA PHE A 28 6.09 -4.91 6.46
C PHE A 28 4.91 -5.38 7.32
N ASP A 29 5.14 -6.32 8.25
CA ASP A 29 4.07 -6.87 9.09
C ASP A 29 3.43 -5.81 10.00
N THR A 30 4.26 -4.92 10.56
CA THR A 30 3.80 -3.83 11.42
C THR A 30 3.11 -2.75 10.59
N ASP A 31 3.70 -2.37 9.46
CA ASP A 31 3.16 -1.35 8.57
C ASP A 31 1.82 -1.76 7.95
N ILE A 32 1.71 -3.02 7.48
CA ILE A 32 0.47 -3.55 6.91
C ILE A 32 -0.62 -3.64 7.99
N ALA A 33 -0.27 -4.01 9.23
CA ALA A 33 -1.24 -4.05 10.34
C ALA A 33 -1.78 -2.65 10.70
N ILE A 34 -0.97 -1.60 10.59
CA ILE A 34 -1.43 -0.21 10.75
C ILE A 34 -2.40 0.14 9.61
N LEU A 35 -2.06 -0.20 8.37
CA LEU A 35 -2.93 0.04 7.23
C LEU A 35 -4.25 -0.73 7.33
N GLU A 36 -4.23 -1.97 7.84
CA GLU A 36 -5.44 -2.77 8.07
C GLU A 36 -6.38 -2.17 9.14
N ASN A 37 -5.82 -1.45 10.12
CA ASN A 37 -6.61 -0.69 11.10
C ASN A 37 -7.27 0.55 10.50
N LEU A 38 -6.61 1.19 9.52
CA LEU A 38 -7.11 2.42 8.88
C LEU A 38 -8.03 2.13 7.68
N TYR A 39 -7.73 1.08 6.92
CA TYR A 39 -8.38 0.76 5.67
C TYR A 39 -8.65 -0.74 5.57
N THR A 40 -9.78 -1.07 4.95
CA THR A 40 -10.07 -2.48 4.65
C THR A 40 -9.10 -3.06 3.61
N ARG A 41 -8.80 -4.36 3.72
CA ARG A 41 -7.98 -5.12 2.77
C ARG A 41 -8.35 -4.87 1.30
N LYS A 42 -9.65 -4.74 1.00
CA LYS A 42 -10.15 -4.43 -0.36
C LYS A 42 -9.72 -3.04 -0.84
N GLN A 43 -9.76 -2.03 0.04
CA GLN A 43 -9.29 -0.67 -0.30
C GLN A 43 -7.78 -0.69 -0.52
N ILE A 44 -7.03 -1.33 0.37
CA ILE A 44 -5.57 -1.47 0.25
C ILE A 44 -5.20 -2.10 -1.10
N LEU A 45 -5.78 -3.26 -1.41
CA LEU A 45 -5.53 -3.95 -2.69
C LEU A 45 -5.98 -3.14 -3.91
N LYS A 46 -7.14 -2.48 -3.83
CA LYS A 46 -7.61 -1.64 -4.94
C LYS A 46 -6.63 -0.51 -5.20
N HIS A 47 -6.23 0.23 -4.17
CA HIS A 47 -5.30 1.34 -4.28
C HIS A 47 -3.89 0.87 -4.66
N LEU A 48 -3.42 -0.28 -4.18
CA LEU A 48 -2.14 -0.85 -4.60
C LEU A 48 -2.14 -1.28 -6.07
N LYS A 49 -3.27 -1.78 -6.58
CA LYS A 49 -3.42 -2.11 -8.00
C LYS A 49 -3.62 -0.87 -8.86
N THR A 50 -4.19 0.22 -8.35
CA THR A 50 -4.42 1.48 -9.08
C THR A 50 -3.29 2.53 -8.94
N THR A 51 -2.38 2.36 -7.98
CA THR A 51 -1.31 3.34 -7.69
C THR A 51 -0.24 3.44 -8.76
N LYS A 52 0.15 4.67 -9.12
CA LYS A 52 1.28 4.93 -10.04
C LYS A 52 2.65 4.88 -9.35
N GLU A 53 2.70 4.67 -8.03
CA GLU A 53 3.95 4.60 -7.27
C GLU A 53 4.79 3.38 -7.66
N ARG A 54 6.12 3.53 -7.67
CA ARG A 54 7.07 2.46 -8.00
C ARG A 54 7.34 1.54 -6.82
N ILE A 55 6.31 0.82 -6.40
CA ILE A 55 6.42 -0.15 -5.30
C ILE A 55 7.23 -1.36 -5.78
N SER A 56 8.19 -1.79 -4.95
CA SER A 56 9.01 -2.97 -5.21
C SER A 56 8.13 -4.22 -5.38
N ASN A 57 8.49 -5.05 -6.36
CA ASN A 57 7.80 -6.32 -6.62
C ASN A 57 7.78 -7.25 -5.39
N GLU A 58 8.77 -7.12 -4.51
CA GLU A 58 8.83 -7.83 -3.24
C GLU A 58 7.69 -7.44 -2.29
N VAL A 59 7.43 -6.14 -2.11
CA VAL A 59 6.31 -5.65 -1.29
C VAL A 59 4.98 -6.12 -1.88
N CYS A 60 4.82 -6.10 -3.20
CA CYS A 60 3.62 -6.65 -3.84
C CYS A 60 3.44 -8.15 -3.56
N ARG A 61 4.52 -8.94 -3.53
CA ARG A 61 4.49 -10.36 -3.14
C ARG A 61 4.10 -10.54 -1.68
N LEU A 62 4.66 -9.73 -0.78
CA LEU A 62 4.34 -9.78 0.65
C LEU A 62 2.87 -9.48 0.91
N VAL A 63 2.33 -8.43 0.28
CA VAL A 63 0.90 -8.10 0.36
C VAL A 63 0.03 -9.20 -0.24
N ALA A 64 0.42 -9.74 -1.39
CA ALA A 64 -0.32 -10.83 -2.03
C ALA A 64 -0.38 -12.08 -1.16
N ASN A 65 0.76 -12.48 -0.58
CA ASN A 65 0.86 -13.61 0.33
C ASN A 65 0.06 -13.39 1.62
N ARG A 66 0.16 -12.19 2.23
CA ARG A 66 -0.59 -11.81 3.43
C ARG A 66 -2.10 -11.92 3.26
N TYR A 67 -2.61 -11.57 2.07
CA TYR A 67 -4.04 -11.58 1.78
C TYR A 67 -4.54 -12.81 1.04
N ASP A 68 -3.68 -13.79 0.78
CA ASP A 68 -3.98 -14.97 -0.03
C ASP A 68 -4.60 -14.58 -1.39
N VAL A 69 -3.97 -13.62 -2.08
CA VAL A 69 -4.40 -13.16 -3.40
C VAL A 69 -3.29 -13.35 -4.43
N ASP A 70 -3.68 -13.38 -5.70
CA ASP A 70 -2.74 -13.52 -6.81
C ASP A 70 -1.72 -12.38 -6.82
N ILE A 71 -0.44 -12.74 -6.99
CA ILE A 71 0.66 -11.78 -6.94
C ILE A 71 0.54 -10.85 -8.14
N PHE A 72 0.44 -9.55 -7.86
CA PHE A 72 0.32 -8.53 -8.88
C PHE A 72 1.59 -7.69 -8.94
N PHE A 73 2.04 -7.43 -10.17
CA PHE A 73 3.20 -6.59 -10.42
C PHE A 73 2.77 -5.41 -11.27
N ARG A 74 3.10 -4.19 -10.82
CA ARG A 74 2.83 -2.95 -11.56
C ARG A 74 3.92 -2.61 -12.54
N PHE A 75 5.16 -2.97 -12.21
CA PHE A 75 6.31 -2.76 -13.07
C PHE A 75 6.79 -4.11 -13.59
N LYS A 76 6.64 -4.31 -14.90
CA LYS A 76 7.40 -5.34 -15.63
C LYS A 76 8.86 -4.92 -15.55
N GLN A 77 9.69 -5.84 -15.04
CA GLN A 77 11.14 -5.74 -15.09
C GLN A 77 11.62 -5.81 -16.54
#